data_AF-X6CQP0-F1
#
_entry.id   AF-X6CQP0-F1
#
_cell.length_a   1.000
_cell.length_b   1.000
_cell.length_c   1.000
_cell.angle_alpha   90.00
_cell.angle_beta   90.00
_cell.angle_gamma   90.00
#
_symmetry.space_group_name_H-M   'P 1'
#
loop_
_entity.id
_entity.type
_entity.pdbx_description
1 polymer ?
#
loop_
_entity_poly.entity_id
_entity_poly.type
_entity_poly.pdbx_seq_one_letter_code
_entity_poly.pdbx_strand_id
1 'polypeptide(L)'
;MTVFDFRPTLNAPYDDPHLWLEDVEGEQTLAWAASQSARTLRHFGGTQFDRDPEALTAIFDRPDKVPVITRRGQYLYNSGKMPEIRTTMAPGPPLPPIRRSCSPPRSGTTASHPGHARKTAAKLQAFGYPAYF
;
A
#
# COMPACT_ATOMS: atom_id res chain seq x y z
N MET A 1 23.10 -16.90 20.45
CA MET A 1 22.46 -16.00 19.48
C MET A 1 22.13 -16.81 18.25
N THR A 2 20.86 -17.14 18.04
CA THR A 2 20.40 -17.83 16.83
C THR A 2 20.43 -16.83 15.67
N VAL A 3 21.18 -17.15 14.61
CA VAL A 3 21.21 -16.36 13.39
C VAL A 3 19.89 -16.57 12.67
N PHE A 4 19.07 -15.52 12.58
CA PHE A 4 17.82 -15.55 11.82
C PHE A 4 18.16 -15.29 10.34
N ASP A 5 18.00 -16.31 9.48
CA ASP A 5 18.19 -16.16 8.03
C ASP A 5 16.90 -15.66 7.41
N PHE A 6 16.95 -14.50 6.75
CA PHE A 6 15.80 -13.88 6.08
C PHE A 6 15.58 -14.39 4.65
N ARG A 7 16.46 -15.26 4.14
CA ARG A 7 16.32 -15.84 2.81
C ARG A 7 15.21 -16.91 2.84
N PRO A 8 14.35 -16.97 1.81
CA PRO A 8 13.42 -18.07 1.70
C PRO A 8 14.19 -19.39 1.63
N THR A 9 13.83 -20.34 2.50
CA THR A 9 14.34 -21.71 2.50
C THR A 9 13.86 -22.42 1.24
N LEU A 10 14.60 -22.27 0.14
CA LEU A 10 14.27 -22.86 -1.18
C LEU A 10 14.05 -24.38 -1.11
N ASN A 11 14.71 -25.07 -0.17
CA ASN A 11 14.64 -26.52 -0.01
C ASN A 11 13.56 -27.00 0.98
N ALA A 12 12.89 -26.09 1.70
CA ALA A 12 11.83 -26.40 2.66
C ALA A 12 10.84 -25.22 2.78
N PRO A 13 10.11 -24.87 1.70
CA PRO A 13 9.25 -23.70 1.65
C PRO A 13 8.03 -23.75 2.60
N TYR A 14 7.78 -24.90 3.22
CA TYR A 14 6.72 -25.13 4.21
C TYR A 14 7.20 -25.13 5.66
N ASP A 15 8.51 -25.02 5.91
CA ASP A 15 9.06 -24.92 7.26
C ASP A 15 9.10 -23.46 7.70
N ASP A 16 7.93 -22.82 7.73
CA ASP A 16 7.74 -21.44 8.18
C ASP A 16 7.18 -21.45 9.61
N PRO A 17 7.98 -21.09 10.63
CA PRO A 17 7.52 -21.06 12.03
C PRO A 17 6.43 -20.01 12.28
N HIS A 18 6.19 -19.12 11.32
CA HIS A 18 5.21 -18.04 11.38
C HIS A 18 4.01 -18.28 10.46
N LEU A 19 3.88 -19.47 9.86
CA LEU A 19 2.76 -19.80 8.96
C LEU A 19 1.38 -19.53 9.57
N TRP A 20 1.24 -19.71 10.88
CA TRP A 20 -0.01 -19.46 11.62
C TRP A 20 -0.48 -17.99 11.56
N LEU A 21 0.42 -17.02 11.34
CA LEU A 21 0.06 -15.61 11.15
C LEU A 21 -0.70 -15.36 9.82
N GLU A 22 -0.73 -16.33 8.91
CA GLU A 22 -1.52 -16.23 7.67
C GLU A 22 -3.04 -16.36 7.91
N ASP A 23 -3.45 -17.00 9.01
CA ASP A 23 -4.85 -17.01 9.46
C ASP A 23 -5.19 -15.69 10.15
N VAL A 24 -5.55 -14.68 9.36
CA VAL A 24 -5.76 -13.29 9.80
C VAL A 24 -6.96 -13.09 10.72
N GLU A 25 -7.88 -14.06 10.78
CA GLU A 25 -9.06 -14.03 11.64
C GLU A 25 -8.90 -14.94 12.87
N GLY A 26 -7.84 -15.75 12.91
CA GLY A 26 -7.53 -16.65 14.01
C GLY A 26 -7.25 -15.93 15.31
N GLU A 27 -7.78 -16.45 16.43
CA GLU A 27 -7.65 -15.86 17.76
C GLU A 27 -6.17 -15.68 18.17
N GLN A 28 -5.32 -16.68 17.89
CA GLN A 28 -3.88 -16.61 18.14
C GLN A 28 -3.20 -15.46 17.37
N THR A 29 -3.54 -15.29 16.08
CA THR A 29 -3.00 -14.23 15.21
C THR A 29 -3.41 -12.86 15.70
N LEU A 30 -4.69 -12.69 16.07
CA LEU A 30 -5.22 -11.45 16.60
C LEU A 30 -4.60 -11.09 17.95
N ALA A 31 -4.48 -12.06 18.87
CA ALA A 31 -3.82 -11.86 20.16
C ALA A 31 -2.34 -11.45 19.99
N TRP A 32 -1.63 -12.09 19.06
CA TRP A 32 -0.27 -11.71 18.72
C TRP A 32 -0.19 -10.30 18.13
N ALA A 33 -1.04 -9.95 17.17
CA ALA A 33 -1.08 -8.62 16.55
C ALA A 33 -1.39 -7.52 17.58
N ALA A 34 -2.30 -7.79 18.52
CA ALA A 34 -2.58 -6.90 19.64
C ALA A 34 -1.34 -6.72 20.54
N SER A 35 -0.62 -7.80 20.85
CA SER A 35 0.62 -7.73 21.65
C SER A 35 1.72 -6.90 20.97
N GLN A 36 1.85 -7.01 19.64
CA GLN A 36 2.81 -6.23 18.86
C GLN A 36 2.40 -4.75 18.84
N SER A 37 1.13 -4.47 18.60
CA SER A 37 0.58 -3.11 18.64
C SER A 37 0.81 -2.46 19.99
N ALA A 38 0.54 -3.17 21.10
CA ALA A 38 0.78 -2.68 22.45
C ALA A 38 2.28 -2.45 22.73
N ARG A 39 3.17 -3.26 22.17
CA ARG A 39 4.62 -3.04 22.25
C ARG A 39 5.04 -1.77 21.52
N THR A 40 4.51 -1.53 20.32
CA THR A 40 4.76 -0.33 19.52
C THR A 40 4.22 0.91 20.22
N LEU A 41 2.97 0.88 20.71
CA LEU A 41 2.34 2.00 21.40
C LEU A 41 3.05 2.35 22.72
N ARG A 42 3.63 1.38 23.42
CA ARG A 42 4.48 1.67 24.59
C ARG A 42 5.72 2.49 24.24
N HIS A 43 6.24 2.37 23.02
CA HIS A 43 7.45 3.07 22.61
C HIS A 43 7.16 4.39 21.90
N PHE A 44 6.10 4.44 21.08
CA PHE A 44 5.80 5.57 20.21
C PHE A 44 4.51 6.31 20.57
N GLY A 45 3.72 5.81 21.51
CA GLY A 45 2.48 6.44 21.96
C GLY A 45 2.73 7.61 22.92
N GLY A 46 1.63 8.21 23.39
CA GLY A 46 1.63 9.32 24.33
C GLY A 46 1.17 10.64 23.72
N THR A 47 1.38 11.73 24.44
CA THR A 47 0.72 13.02 24.18
C THR A 47 0.99 13.64 22.80
N GLN A 48 2.13 13.34 22.18
CA GLN A 48 2.38 13.76 20.79
C GLN A 48 1.61 12.90 19.80
N PHE A 49 1.70 11.57 19.95
CA PHE A 49 0.95 10.62 19.13
C PHE A 49 -0.56 10.86 19.17
N ASP A 50 -1.10 11.28 20.33
CA ASP A 50 -2.52 11.58 20.48
C ASP A 50 -2.92 12.93 19.83
N ARG A 51 -1.99 13.89 19.71
CA ARG A 51 -2.24 15.21 19.08
C ARG A 51 -2.06 15.20 17.57
N ASP A 52 -1.11 14.42 17.06
CA ASP A 52 -0.78 14.40 15.64
C ASP A 52 -1.98 14.07 14.72
N PRO A 53 -2.92 13.18 15.07
CA PRO A 53 -4.11 12.92 14.26
C PRO A 53 -4.94 14.16 13.97
N GLU A 54 -5.14 15.05 14.95
CA GLU A 54 -5.91 16.28 14.76
C GLU A 54 -5.18 17.23 13.79
N ALA A 55 -3.88 17.43 14.00
CA ALA A 55 -3.06 18.28 13.13
C ALA A 55 -2.99 17.74 11.70
N LEU A 56 -2.81 16.42 11.53
CA LEU A 56 -2.78 15.76 10.23
C LEU A 56 -4.15 15.85 9.54
N THR A 57 -5.24 15.62 10.27
CA THR A 57 -6.60 15.76 9.73
C THR A 57 -6.83 17.18 9.22
N ALA A 58 -6.47 18.19 10.02
CA ALA A 58 -6.57 19.59 9.63
C ALA A 58 -5.81 19.89 8.33
N ILE A 59 -4.62 19.31 8.13
CA ILE A 59 -3.81 19.46 6.90
C ILE A 59 -4.45 18.71 5.72
N PHE A 60 -4.87 17.46 5.92
CA PHE A 60 -5.40 16.61 4.85
C PHE A 60 -6.79 17.03 4.37
N ASP A 61 -7.57 17.68 5.24
CA ASP A 61 -8.92 18.15 4.93
C ASP A 61 -8.98 19.62 4.54
N ARG A 62 -7.82 20.28 4.39
CA ARG A 62 -7.73 21.63 3.85
C ARG A 62 -8.48 21.75 2.51
N PRO A 63 -9.40 22.72 2.36
CA PRO A 63 -10.15 22.93 1.13
C PRO A 63 -9.25 23.40 -0.01
N ASP A 64 -8.11 24.03 0.33
CA ASP A 64 -7.12 24.55 -0.60
C ASP A 64 -5.99 23.54 -0.94
N LYS A 65 -6.13 22.25 -0.57
CA LYS A 65 -5.10 21.25 -0.91
C LYS A 65 -5.05 21.03 -2.43
N VAL A 66 -3.83 20.94 -2.97
CA VAL A 66 -3.63 20.75 -4.41
C VAL A 66 -4.14 19.36 -4.81
N PRO A 67 -5.08 19.25 -5.76
CA PRO A 67 -5.62 17.97 -6.17
C PRO A 67 -4.58 17.14 -6.92
N VAL A 68 -4.63 15.82 -6.73
CA VAL A 68 -3.86 14.89 -7.57
C VAL A 68 -4.59 14.76 -8.90
N ILE A 69 -4.02 15.39 -9.94
CA ILE A 69 -4.61 15.42 -11.28
C ILE A 69 -3.93 14.39 -12.20
N THR A 70 -4.74 13.56 -12.85
CA THR A 70 -4.30 12.69 -13.96
C THR A 70 -4.92 13.17 -15.27
N ARG A 71 -4.13 13.31 -16.34
CA ARG A 71 -4.64 13.62 -17.69
C ARG A 71 -4.82 12.35 -18.53
N ARG A 72 -6.00 12.16 -19.13
CA ARG A 72 -6.21 11.17 -20.20
C ARG A 72 -6.81 11.88 -21.41
N GLY A 73 -6.03 11.98 -22.49
CA GLY A 73 -6.44 12.74 -23.69
C GLY A 73 -6.67 14.22 -23.36
N GLN A 74 -7.88 14.70 -23.66
CA GLN A 74 -8.28 16.07 -23.35
C GLN A 74 -8.85 16.25 -21.94
N TYR A 75 -9.02 15.18 -21.17
CA TYR A 75 -9.68 15.25 -19.87
C TYR A 75 -8.70 15.23 -18.72
N LEU A 76 -8.98 16.04 -17.71
CA LEU A 76 -8.33 16.02 -16.41
C LEU A 76 -9.23 15.28 -15.41
N TYR A 77 -8.63 14.37 -14.64
CA TYR A 77 -9.29 13.58 -13.61
C TYR A 77 -8.70 13.97 -12.25
N ASN A 78 -9.58 14.38 -11.34
CA ASN A 78 -9.25 14.50 -9.93
C ASN A 78 -9.61 13.19 -9.21
N SER A 79 -8.66 12.58 -8.51
CA SER A 79 -8.87 11.37 -7.70
C SER A 79 -9.04 11.65 -6.20
N GLY A 80 -9.03 12.92 -5.78
CA GLY A 80 -9.04 13.31 -4.38
C GLY A 80 -10.44 13.37 -3.73
N LYS A 81 -10.49 13.16 -2.41
CA LYS A 81 -11.61 13.54 -1.54
C LYS A 81 -11.56 15.06 -1.30
N MET A 82 -11.95 15.84 -2.30
CA MET A 82 -12.13 17.29 -2.15
C MET A 82 -13.63 17.59 -2.16
N PRO A 83 -14.18 18.26 -1.13
CA PRO A 83 -15.61 18.48 -1.03
C PRO A 83 -16.15 19.36 -2.17
N GLU A 84 -15.33 20.28 -2.70
CA GLU A 84 -15.75 21.23 -3.75
C GLU A 84 -15.40 20.75 -5.18
N ILE A 85 -14.41 19.87 -5.34
CA ILE A 85 -13.98 19.34 -6.64
C ILE A 85 -14.45 17.90 -6.77
N ARG A 86 -15.78 17.72 -6.77
CA ARG A 86 -16.44 16.45 -7.12
C ARG A 86 -15.95 16.03 -8.50
N THR A 87 -15.28 14.86 -8.63
CA THR A 87 -14.70 14.28 -9.86
C THR A 87 -15.12 15.02 -11.13
N THR A 88 -14.48 16.15 -11.40
CA THR A 88 -14.94 17.05 -12.46
C THR A 88 -14.14 16.66 -13.68
N MET A 89 -14.79 15.95 -14.61
CA MET A 89 -14.20 15.63 -15.89
C MET A 89 -14.26 16.90 -16.75
N ALA A 90 -13.27 17.77 -16.60
CA ALA A 90 -13.17 19.00 -17.36
C ALA A 90 -12.17 18.83 -18.52
N PRO A 91 -12.46 19.37 -19.71
CA PRO A 91 -11.47 19.48 -20.76
C PRO A 91 -10.33 20.39 -20.29
N GLY A 92 -9.11 19.87 -20.26
CA GLY A 92 -7.90 20.64 -19.94
C GLY A 92 -7.41 21.44 -21.15
N PRO A 93 -6.68 22.56 -20.93
CA PRO A 93 -6.10 23.32 -22.03
C PRO A 93 -5.16 22.44 -22.88
N PRO A 94 -5.08 22.68 -24.21
CA PRO A 94 -4.14 21.97 -25.07
C PRO A 94 -2.71 22.32 -24.64
N LEU A 95 -1.89 21.29 -24.41
CA LEU A 95 -0.47 21.49 -24.11
C LEU A 95 0.34 21.63 -25.41
N PRO A 96 1.44 22.40 -25.39
CA PRO A 96 2.40 22.37 -26.48
C PRO A 96 2.96 20.95 -26.66
N PRO A 97 3.35 20.54 -27.88
CA PRO A 97 3.81 19.19 -28.15
C PRO A 97 5.08 18.88 -27.33
N ILE A 98 4.94 18.01 -26.33
CA ILE A 98 6.05 17.55 -25.50
C ILE A 98 6.66 16.31 -26.15
N ARG A 99 7.94 16.37 -26.53
CA ARG A 99 8.69 15.19 -26.98
C ARG A 99 8.85 14.23 -25.79
N ARG A 100 8.24 13.05 -25.85
CA ARG A 100 8.43 12.01 -24.83
C ARG A 100 9.84 11.41 -24.96
N SER A 101 10.75 11.77 -24.08
CA SER A 101 11.94 10.95 -23.81
C SER A 101 11.57 9.89 -22.77
N CYS A 102 11.30 8.67 -23.21
CA CYS A 102 11.30 7.53 -22.30
C CYS A 102 12.72 7.36 -21.75
N SER A 103 12.93 7.61 -20.46
CA SER A 103 14.11 7.10 -19.77
C SER A 103 13.91 5.59 -19.55
N PRO A 104 14.90 4.74 -19.85
CA PRO A 104 14.80 3.30 -19.58
C PRO A 104 14.63 3.03 -18.08
N PRO A 105 14.01 1.89 -17.71
CA PRO A 105 13.77 1.55 -16.31
C PRO A 105 15.09 1.45 -15.55
N ARG A 106 15.16 2.18 -14.43
CA ARG A 106 16.26 2.07 -13.48
C ARG A 106 16.24 0.65 -12.90
N SER A 107 17.37 -0.03 -13.05
CA SER A 107 17.66 -1.37 -12.57
C SER A 107 17.34 -1.58 -11.08
N GLY A 108 16.73 -2.73 -10.77
CA GLY A 108 16.93 -3.45 -9.51
C GLY A 108 16.03 -3.04 -8.33
N THR A 109 15.36 -4.05 -7.76
CA THR A 109 14.79 -4.08 -6.39
C THR A 109 13.32 -3.67 -6.19
N THR A 110 12.41 -4.30 -6.93
CA THR A 110 11.03 -4.51 -6.43
C THR A 110 10.68 -5.99 -6.54
N ALA A 111 11.40 -6.83 -5.81
CA ALA A 111 10.92 -8.18 -5.55
C ALA A 111 9.83 -8.08 -4.49
N SER A 112 8.57 -8.01 -4.92
CA SER A 112 7.44 -8.32 -4.04
C SER A 112 7.71 -9.66 -3.37
N HIS A 113 7.66 -9.70 -2.04
CA HIS A 113 7.82 -10.93 -1.26
C HIS A 113 6.90 -12.03 -1.82
N PRO A 114 7.32 -13.30 -1.94
CA PRO A 114 6.49 -14.39 -2.49
C PRO A 114 5.10 -14.53 -1.84
N GLY A 115 4.92 -14.04 -0.61
CA GLY A 115 3.61 -13.97 0.05
C GLY A 115 2.64 -12.97 -0.60
N HIS A 116 3.11 -11.84 -1.14
CA HIS A 116 2.27 -10.91 -1.90
C HIS A 116 1.77 -11.56 -3.20
N ALA A 117 2.63 -12.26 -3.93
CA ALA A 117 2.26 -12.98 -5.14
C ALA A 117 1.22 -14.09 -4.86
N ARG A 118 1.38 -14.85 -3.77
CA ARG A 118 0.42 -15.88 -3.33
C ARG A 118 -0.95 -15.29 -2.96
N LYS A 119 -0.98 -14.17 -2.22
CA LYS A 119 -2.24 -13.48 -1.87
C LYS A 119 -2.98 -12.97 -3.11
N THR A 120 -2.25 -12.40 -4.07
CA THR A 120 -2.83 -11.95 -5.34
C THR A 120 -3.35 -13.14 -6.16
N ALA A 121 -2.60 -14.24 -6.26
CA ALA A 121 -3.04 -15.45 -6.97
C ALA A 121 -4.29 -16.08 -6.35
N ALA A 122 -4.35 -16.20 -5.02
CA ALA A 122 -5.53 -16.72 -4.31
C ALA A 122 -6.76 -15.84 -4.54
N LYS A 123 -6.59 -14.51 -4.54
CA LYS A 123 -7.68 -13.56 -4.84
C LYS A 123 -8.18 -13.69 -6.29
N LEU A 124 -7.26 -13.86 -7.24
CA LEU A 124 -7.60 -14.04 -8.66
C LEU A 124 -8.36 -15.35 -8.90
N GLN A 125 -7.94 -16.45 -8.28
CA GLN A 125 -8.63 -17.73 -8.33
C GLN A 125 -10.02 -17.68 -7.68
N ALA A 126 -10.18 -16.96 -6.56
CA ALA A 126 -11.49 -16.72 -5.94
C ALA A 126 -12.45 -15.91 -6.82
N PHE A 127 -11.91 -15.09 -7.73
CA PHE A 127 -12.68 -14.39 -8.76
C PHE A 127 -12.84 -15.18 -10.07
N GLY A 128 -12.40 -16.44 -10.11
CA GLY A 128 -12.54 -17.33 -11.28
C GLY A 128 -11.50 -17.12 -12.38
N TYR A 129 -10.43 -16.35 -12.12
CA TYR A 129 -9.34 -16.17 -13.07
C TYR A 129 -8.24 -17.22 -12.85
N PRO A 130 -7.77 -17.90 -13.91
CA PRO A 130 -6.68 -18.86 -13.78
C PRO A 130 -5.37 -18.11 -13.47
N ALA A 131 -4.68 -18.53 -12.40
CA ALA A 131 -3.36 -18.05 -12.04
C ALA A 131 -2.34 -19.19 -12.24
N TYR A 132 -1.35 -18.95 -13.09
CA TYR A 132 -0.26 -19.88 -13.37
C TYR A 132 1.01 -19.35 -12.70
N PHE A 133 1.77 -20.24 -12.06
CA PHE A 133 3.00 -19.94 -11.31
C PHE A 133 4.24 -20.24 -12.15
#